data_AF-A0A6P6WB53-F1
#
_entry.id   AF-A0A6P6WB53-F1
#
_cell.length_a   1.000
_cell.length_b   1.000
_cell.length_c   1.000
_cell.angle_alpha   90.00
_cell.angle_beta   90.00
_cell.angle_gamma   90.00
#
_symmetry.space_group_name_H-M   'P 1'
#
loop_
_entity.id
_entity.type
_entity.pdbx_description
1 polymer ?
#
loop_
_entity_poly.entity_id
_entity_poly.type
_entity_poly.pdbx_seq_one_letter_code
_entity_poly.pdbx_strand_id
1 'polypeptide(L)'
;MVLPLLKLGTLAVKTLSKPIASRLKVQAGRHPKFRNFIVGIAQGNHRITTQMQRRIYGHATDVEIRPLNEEKAVQAAVDLLGEVFVFSVAVAALIFEVQRSARSEAKKEELRRQEMEELRQRDDELAREVELLKSKLQELDQLAQKRGLSGVFGFRHAHGEESKSAATN
;
A
#
# COMPACT_ATOMS: atom_id res chain seq x y z
N MET A 1 3.60 -11.93 -5.37
CA MET A 1 4.98 -11.92 -5.89
C MET A 1 5.99 -11.54 -4.77
N VAL A 2 6.05 -12.31 -3.69
CA VAL A 2 6.83 -11.94 -2.47
C VAL A 2 8.23 -12.58 -2.45
N LEU A 3 8.40 -13.68 -3.19
CA LEU A 3 9.65 -14.43 -3.30
C LEU A 3 10.85 -13.63 -3.87
N PRO A 4 10.69 -12.73 -4.86
CA PRO A 4 11.83 -11.96 -5.40
C PRO A 4 12.40 -10.95 -4.41
N LEU A 5 11.56 -10.20 -3.68
CA LEU A 5 12.03 -9.21 -2.70
C LEU A 5 12.73 -9.87 -1.51
N LEU A 6 12.20 -10.98 -0.99
CA LEU A 6 12.85 -11.74 0.09
C LEU A 6 14.23 -12.24 -0.33
N LYS A 7 14.38 -12.75 -1.56
CA LYS A 7 15.66 -13.21 -2.11
C LYS A 7 16.64 -12.05 -2.32
N LEU A 8 16.17 -10.92 -2.85
CA LEU A 8 17.00 -9.71 -2.99
C LEU A 8 17.43 -9.16 -1.64
N GLY A 9 16.55 -9.17 -0.64
CA GLY A 9 16.86 -8.77 0.73
C GLY A 9 17.94 -9.66 1.35
N THR A 10 17.81 -10.99 1.27
CA THR A 10 18.83 -11.91 1.79
C THR A 10 20.16 -11.79 1.04
N LEU A 11 20.13 -11.55 -0.28
CA LEU A 11 21.34 -11.31 -1.07
C LEU A 11 21.99 -9.97 -0.69
N ALA A 12 21.20 -8.91 -0.50
CA ALA A 12 21.69 -7.58 -0.11
C ALA A 12 22.34 -7.62 1.28
N VAL A 13 21.74 -8.31 2.25
CA VAL A 13 22.37 -8.59 3.55
C VAL A 13 23.72 -9.26 3.34
N LYS A 14 23.76 -10.37 2.59
CA LYS A 14 25.02 -11.11 2.38
C LYS A 14 26.08 -10.31 1.63
N THR A 15 25.67 -9.41 0.74
CA THR A 15 26.54 -8.58 -0.11
C THR A 15 27.07 -7.35 0.62
N LEU A 16 26.28 -6.77 1.53
CA LEU A 16 26.65 -5.58 2.30
C LEU A 16 27.38 -5.96 3.60
N SER A 17 26.95 -7.02 4.29
CA SER A 17 27.52 -7.40 5.60
C SER A 17 29.00 -7.74 5.53
N LYS A 18 29.48 -8.47 4.51
CA LYS A 18 30.89 -8.85 4.39
C LYS A 18 31.86 -7.67 4.20
N PRO A 19 31.65 -6.77 3.22
CA PRO A 19 32.55 -5.63 3.03
C PRO A 19 32.45 -4.61 4.16
N ILE A 20 31.26 -4.40 4.73
CA ILE A 20 31.07 -3.53 5.90
C ILE A 20 31.82 -4.10 7.11
N ALA A 21 31.72 -5.41 7.35
CA ALA A 21 32.45 -6.09 8.40
C ALA A 21 33.96 -5.97 8.28
N SER A 22 34.48 -6.16 7.07
CA SER A 22 35.90 -6.01 6.79
C SER A 22 36.38 -4.58 7.07
N ARG A 23 35.63 -3.57 6.61
CA ARG A 23 36.00 -2.15 6.83
C ARG A 23 35.90 -1.72 8.28
N LEU A 24 34.84 -2.11 8.99
CA LEU A 24 34.66 -1.80 10.41
C LEU A 24 35.77 -2.42 11.27
N LYS A 25 36.20 -3.65 10.98
CA LYS A 25 37.35 -4.29 11.66
C LYS A 25 38.65 -3.52 11.44
N VAL A 26 38.94 -3.15 10.19
CA VAL A 26 40.15 -2.37 9.87
C VAL A 26 40.11 -1.01 10.58
N GLN A 27 38.95 -0.36 10.62
CA GLN A 27 38.80 0.96 11.23
C GLN A 27 38.84 0.90 12.76
N ALA A 28 38.31 -0.16 13.37
CA ALA A 28 38.45 -0.43 14.81
C ALA A 28 39.91 -0.74 15.20
N GLY A 29 40.68 -1.38 14.30
CA GLY A 29 42.11 -1.57 14.50
C GLY A 29 42.93 -0.27 14.42
N ARG A 30 42.48 0.71 13.62
CA ARG A 30 43.19 1.97 13.39
C ARG A 30 42.83 3.10 14.35
N HIS A 31 41.59 3.14 14.85
CA HIS A 31 41.10 4.23 15.69
C HIS A 31 40.60 3.73 17.06
N PRO A 32 41.34 3.98 18.16
CA PRO A 32 40.96 3.55 19.50
C PRO A 32 39.62 4.11 19.98
N LYS A 33 39.31 5.37 19.64
CA LYS A 33 38.00 6.00 19.97
C LYS A 33 36.85 5.25 19.30
N PHE A 34 37.03 4.87 18.04
CA PHE A 34 36.04 4.12 17.28
C PHE A 34 35.88 2.70 17.79
N ARG A 35 37.00 2.05 18.15
CA ARG A 35 37.01 0.74 18.81
C ARG A 35 36.20 0.75 20.09
N ASN A 36 36.45 1.70 20.98
CA ASN A 36 35.73 1.83 22.25
C ASN A 36 34.24 2.11 22.06
N PHE A 37 33.87 2.89 21.04
CA PHE A 37 32.48 3.13 20.67
C PHE A 37 31.76 1.84 20.23
N ILE A 38 32.36 1.10 19.29
CA ILE A 38 31.85 -0.19 18.79
C ILE A 38 31.73 -1.22 19.92
N VAL A 39 32.78 -1.35 20.73
CA VAL A 39 32.76 -2.27 21.89
C VAL A 39 31.68 -1.86 22.89
N GLY A 40 31.51 -0.56 23.15
CA GLY A 40 30.44 -0.04 24.00
C GLY A 40 29.05 -0.44 23.51
N ILE A 41 28.79 -0.30 22.20
CA ILE A 41 27.54 -0.75 21.57
C ILE A 41 27.35 -2.26 21.74
N ALA A 42 28.37 -3.07 21.44
CA ALA A 42 28.28 -4.52 21.57
C ALA A 42 28.00 -4.97 23.01
N GLN A 43 28.69 -4.38 23.99
CA GLN A 43 28.50 -4.72 25.41
C GLN A 43 27.12 -4.26 25.89
N GLY A 44 26.68 -3.07 25.48
CA GLY A 44 25.33 -2.57 25.79
C GLY A 44 24.25 -3.49 25.24
N ASN A 45 24.35 -3.85 23.96
CA ASN A 45 23.41 -4.77 23.31
C ASN A 45 23.41 -6.14 24.01
N HIS A 46 24.57 -6.70 24.34
CA HIS A 46 24.65 -7.98 25.03
C HIS A 46 23.99 -7.96 26.41
N ARG A 47 24.19 -6.87 27.17
CA ARG A 47 23.54 -6.68 28.48
C ARG A 47 22.03 -6.62 28.33
N ILE A 48 21.52 -5.82 27.40
CA ILE A 48 20.08 -5.67 27.14
C ILE A 48 19.47 -7.02 26.75
N THR A 49 20.05 -7.70 25.75
CA THR A 49 19.54 -9.00 25.26
C THR A 49 19.53 -10.05 26.37
N THR A 50 20.60 -10.13 27.17
CA THR A 50 20.71 -11.09 28.27
C THR A 50 19.72 -10.79 29.38
N GLN A 51 19.51 -9.51 29.72
CA GLN A 51 18.51 -9.10 30.71
C GLN A 51 17.08 -9.39 30.23
N MET A 52 16.76 -9.06 28.97
CA MET A 52 15.45 -9.36 28.39
C MET A 52 15.19 -10.86 28.37
N GLN A 53 16.17 -11.65 27.92
CA GLN A 53 16.06 -13.10 27.89
C GLN A 53 15.81 -13.66 29.29
N ARG A 54 16.61 -13.27 30.29
CA ARG A 54 16.41 -13.73 31.67
C ARG A 54 15.04 -13.34 32.23
N ARG A 55 14.56 -12.13 31.93
CA ARG A 55 13.24 -11.64 32.36
C ARG A 55 12.09 -12.41 31.73
N ILE A 56 12.21 -12.79 30.45
CA ILE A 56 11.19 -13.57 29.73
C ILE A 56 11.17 -15.03 30.21
N TYR A 57 12.34 -15.63 30.45
CA TYR A 57 12.48 -17.03 30.87
C TYR A 57 12.41 -17.25 32.39
N GLY A 58 12.13 -16.21 33.18
CA GLY A 58 12.00 -16.30 34.64
C GLY A 58 13.31 -16.64 35.37
N HIS A 59 14.47 -16.43 34.73
CA HIS A 59 15.78 -16.63 35.35
C HIS A 59 16.18 -15.43 36.22
N ALA A 60 16.99 -15.68 37.26
CA ALA A 60 17.52 -14.63 38.12
C ALA A 60 18.29 -13.58 37.30
N THR A 61 17.81 -12.33 37.35
CA THR A 61 18.39 -11.22 36.58
C THR A 61 19.63 -10.64 37.26
N ASP A 62 19.87 -11.00 38.53
CA ASP A 62 20.89 -10.43 39.43
C ASP A 62 22.31 -11.02 39.26
N VAL A 63 22.50 -11.94 38.31
CA VAL A 63 23.81 -12.51 38.02
C VAL A 63 24.64 -11.58 37.13
N GLU A 64 25.87 -11.27 37.53
CA GLU A 64 26.78 -10.43 36.73
C GLU A 64 26.92 -10.95 35.29
N ILE A 65 26.71 -10.06 34.32
CA ILE A 65 26.83 -10.39 32.89
C ILE A 65 28.30 -10.24 32.51
N ARG A 66 28.96 -11.38 32.25
CA ARG A 66 30.35 -11.41 31.83
C ARG A 66 30.52 -10.63 30.51
N PRO A 67 31.44 -9.65 30.44
CA PRO A 67 31.65 -8.89 29.22
C PRO A 67 32.19 -9.78 28.10
N LEU A 68 31.86 -9.45 26.85
CA LEU A 68 32.45 -10.13 25.70
C LEU A 68 33.96 -9.83 25.60
N ASN A 69 34.72 -10.82 25.12
CA ASN A 69 36.08 -10.59 24.62
C ASN A 69 36.04 -9.52 23.50
N GLU A 70 37.04 -8.65 23.47
CA GLU A 70 37.16 -7.53 22.53
C GLU A 70 36.98 -7.95 21.07
N GLU A 71 37.55 -9.09 20.64
CA GLU A 71 37.36 -9.59 19.27
C GLU A 71 35.90 -9.96 18.96
N LYS A 72 35.22 -10.58 19.93
CA LYS A 72 33.80 -10.94 19.81
C LYS A 72 32.91 -9.71 19.88
N ALA A 73 33.27 -8.71 20.69
CA ALA A 73 32.56 -7.44 20.77
C ALA A 73 32.63 -6.67 19.44
N VAL A 74 33.81 -6.62 18.82
CA VAL A 74 33.97 -6.00 17.49
C VAL A 74 33.12 -6.72 16.45
N GLN A 75 33.16 -8.06 16.43
CA GLN A 75 32.34 -8.85 15.51
C GLN A 75 30.84 -8.61 15.73
N ALA A 76 30.36 -8.65 16.97
CA ALA A 76 28.95 -8.44 17.30
C ALA A 76 28.45 -7.04 16.92
N ALA A 77 29.26 -6.00 17.14
CA ALA A 77 28.88 -4.65 16.75
C ALA A 77 28.89 -4.46 15.22
N VAL A 78 29.81 -5.10 14.52
CA VAL A 78 29.82 -5.13 13.06
C VAL A 78 28.54 -5.75 12.50
N ASP A 79 28.15 -6.91 13.02
CA ASP A 79 26.98 -7.63 12.54
C ASP A 79 25.70 -6.83 12.83
N LEU A 80 25.60 -6.25 14.04
CA LEU A 80 24.51 -5.35 14.43
C LEU A 80 24.42 -4.09 13.53
N LEU A 81 25.56 -3.42 13.26
CA LEU A 81 25.58 -2.23 12.41
C LEU A 81 25.17 -2.54 10.97
N GLY A 82 25.61 -3.68 10.44
CA GLY A 82 25.21 -4.14 9.11
C GLY A 82 23.70 -4.41 9.02
N GLU A 83 23.15 -5.07 10.04
CA GLU A 83 21.72 -5.36 10.14
C GLU A 83 20.88 -4.07 10.25
N VAL A 84 21.26 -3.14 11.13
CA VAL A 84 20.61 -1.83 11.26
C VAL A 84 20.65 -1.04 9.95
N PHE A 85 21.78 -1.07 9.24
CA PHE A 85 21.91 -0.41 7.94
C PHE A 85 20.90 -0.97 6.92
N VAL A 86 20.84 -2.30 6.76
CA VAL A 86 19.91 -2.93 5.82
C VAL A 86 18.45 -2.65 6.21
N PHE A 87 18.10 -2.75 7.49
CA PHE A 87 16.75 -2.40 7.96
C PHE A 87 16.42 -0.93 7.71
N SER A 88 17.36 -0.01 7.93
CA SER A 88 17.13 1.42 7.68
C SER A 88 16.82 1.70 6.21
N VAL A 89 17.53 1.05 5.29
CA VAL A 89 17.28 1.17 3.84
C VAL A 89 15.92 0.58 3.47
N ALA A 90 15.56 -0.57 4.04
CA ALA A 90 14.27 -1.20 3.81
C ALA A 90 13.09 -0.34 4.32
N VAL A 91 13.21 0.21 5.54
CA VAL A 91 12.21 1.12 6.12
C VAL A 91 12.11 2.40 5.29
N ALA A 92 13.23 2.99 4.87
CA ALA A 92 13.23 4.17 4.01
C ALA A 92 12.54 3.90 2.66
N ALA A 93 12.81 2.73 2.04
CA ALA A 93 12.16 2.32 0.81
C ALA A 93 10.64 2.14 0.98
N LEU A 94 10.20 1.52 2.09
CA LEU A 94 8.79 1.37 2.42
C LEU A 94 8.11 2.74 2.60
N ILE A 95 8.71 3.65 3.37
CA ILE A 95 8.19 5.01 3.57
C ILE A 95 8.10 5.73 2.22
N PHE A 96 9.13 5.61 1.38
CA PHE A 96 9.14 6.19 0.04
C PHE A 96 8.01 5.63 -0.83
N GLU A 97 7.78 4.32 -0.80
CA GLU A 97 6.69 3.68 -1.54
C GLU A 97 5.33 4.16 -1.05
N VAL A 98 5.10 4.23 0.27
CA VAL A 98 3.84 4.75 0.84
C VAL A 98 3.62 6.20 0.44
N GLN A 99 4.63 7.06 0.56
CA GLN A 99 4.53 8.47 0.18
C GLN A 99 4.28 8.64 -1.32
N ARG A 100 4.93 7.83 -2.15
CA ARG A 100 4.72 7.82 -3.60
C ARG A 100 3.33 7.32 -3.97
N SER A 101 2.86 6.25 -3.33
CA SER A 101 1.54 5.65 -3.57
C SER A 101 0.43 6.61 -3.17
N ALA A 102 0.53 7.28 -2.03
CA ALA A 102 -0.44 8.29 -1.60
C ALA A 102 -0.61 9.42 -2.64
N ARG A 103 0.50 9.91 -3.22
CA ARG A 103 0.44 10.91 -4.30
C ARG A 103 -0.20 10.39 -5.58
N SER A 104 -0.02 9.10 -5.89
CA SER A 104 -0.61 8.46 -7.06
C SER A 104 -2.11 8.22 -6.87
N GLU A 105 -2.52 7.80 -5.67
CA GLU A 105 -3.93 7.57 -5.33
C GLU A 105 -4.73 8.87 -5.29
N ALA A 106 -4.18 9.95 -4.72
CA ALA A 106 -4.83 11.26 -4.72
C ALA A 106 -5.15 11.74 -6.15
N LYS A 107 -4.22 11.57 -7.10
CA LYS A 107 -4.45 11.91 -8.52
C LYS A 107 -5.54 11.06 -9.15
N LYS A 108 -5.57 9.76 -8.85
CA LYS A 108 -6.62 8.84 -9.34
C LYS A 108 -7.99 9.15 -8.75
N GLU A 109 -8.03 9.61 -7.50
CA GLU A 109 -9.26 10.03 -6.85
C GLU A 109 -9.79 11.33 -7.44
N GLU A 110 -8.92 12.29 -7.73
CA GLU A 110 -9.27 13.54 -8.41
C GLU A 110 -9.83 13.28 -9.82
N LEU A 111 -9.18 12.42 -10.61
CA LEU A 111 -9.67 11.99 -11.92
C LEU A 111 -11.05 11.32 -11.82
N ARG A 112 -11.23 10.37 -10.90
CA ARG A 112 -12.54 9.71 -10.68
C ARG A 112 -13.63 10.71 -10.26
N ARG A 113 -13.26 11.74 -9.52
CA ARG A 113 -14.19 12.80 -9.10
C ARG A 113 -14.61 13.68 -10.28
N GLN A 114 -13.67 14.03 -11.16
CA GLN A 114 -13.97 14.74 -12.41
C GLN A 114 -14.88 13.93 -13.32
N GLU A 115 -14.61 12.64 -13.51
CA GLU A 115 -15.47 11.74 -14.29
C GLU A 115 -16.90 11.66 -13.73
N MET A 116 -17.04 11.58 -12.39
CA MET A 116 -18.34 11.60 -11.72
C MET A 116 -19.09 12.92 -11.90
N GLU A 117 -18.38 14.05 -11.89
CA GLU A 117 -18.97 15.37 -12.14
C GLU A 117 -19.44 15.51 -13.58
N GLU A 118 -18.65 15.03 -14.55
CA GLU A 118 -19.04 15.03 -15.97
C GLU A 118 -20.26 14.15 -16.24
N LEU A 119 -20.32 12.96 -15.63
CA LEU A 119 -21.49 12.08 -15.72
C LEU A 119 -22.75 12.74 -15.13
N ARG A 120 -22.64 13.42 -13.99
CA ARG A 120 -23.76 14.16 -13.38
C ARG A 120 -24.25 15.28 -14.29
N GLN A 121 -23.36 16.03 -14.92
CA GLN A 121 -23.75 17.08 -15.87
C GLN A 121 -24.51 16.52 -17.08
N ARG A 122 -24.05 15.38 -17.62
CA ARG A 122 -24.76 14.68 -18.70
C ARG A 122 -26.13 14.18 -18.26
N ASP A 123 -26.25 13.68 -17.04
CA ASP A 123 -27.53 13.22 -16.50
C ASP A 123 -28.52 14.39 -16.34
N ASP A 124 -28.06 15.54 -15.84
CA ASP A 124 -28.85 16.77 -15.71
C ASP A 124 -29.25 17.37 -17.08
N GLU A 125 -28.39 17.23 -18.09
CA GLU A 125 -28.69 17.63 -19.47
C GLU A 125 -29.74 16.72 -20.10
N LEU A 126 -29.56 15.40 -20.00
CA LEU A 126 -30.54 14.41 -20.46
C LEU A 126 -31.89 14.58 -19.75
N ALA A 127 -31.90 14.85 -18.45
CA ALA A 127 -33.14 15.12 -17.71
C ALA A 127 -33.90 16.33 -18.28
N ARG A 128 -33.18 17.42 -18.60
CA ARG A 128 -33.76 18.61 -19.25
C ARG A 128 -34.27 18.31 -20.65
N GLU A 129 -33.53 17.55 -21.45
CA GLU A 129 -33.99 17.13 -22.78
C GLU A 129 -35.27 16.28 -22.70
N VAL A 130 -35.35 15.36 -21.75
CA VAL A 130 -36.55 14.53 -21.51
C VAL A 130 -37.74 15.41 -21.12
N GLU A 131 -37.53 16.40 -20.25
CA GLU A 131 -38.59 17.34 -19.84
C GLU A 131 -39.05 18.21 -21.02
N LEU A 132 -38.13 18.71 -21.82
CA LEU A 132 -38.43 19.43 -23.05
C LEU A 132 -39.24 18.56 -24.02
N LEU A 133 -38.83 17.31 -24.22
CA LEU A 133 -39.52 16.39 -25.13
C LEU A 133 -40.93 16.06 -24.65
N LYS A 134 -41.12 15.88 -23.33
CA LYS A 134 -42.45 15.73 -22.72
C LYS A 134 -43.34 16.95 -22.95
N SER A 135 -42.81 18.17 -22.80
CA SER A 135 -43.58 19.40 -23.05
C SER A 135 -44.05 19.50 -24.51
N LYS A 136 -43.17 19.21 -25.47
CA LYS A 136 -43.50 19.20 -26.90
C LYS A 136 -44.56 18.15 -27.25
N LEU A 137 -44.47 16.96 -26.64
CA LEU A 137 -45.50 15.92 -26.81
C LEU A 137 -46.87 16.38 -26.29
N GLN A 138 -46.91 17.03 -25.12
CA GLN A 138 -48.16 17.59 -24.59
C GLN A 138 -48.75 18.69 -25.49
N GLU A 139 -47.90 19.57 -26.05
CA GLU A 139 -48.35 20.58 -27.01
C GLU A 139 -48.94 19.95 -28.28
N LEU A 140 -48.28 18.92 -28.83
CA LEU A 140 -48.77 18.20 -30.01
C LEU A 140 -50.09 17.49 -29.73
N ASP A 141 -50.24 16.88 -28.56
CA ASP A 141 -51.48 16.19 -28.16
C ASP A 141 -52.65 17.18 -28.02
N GLN A 142 -52.40 18.35 -27.40
CA GLN A 142 -53.38 19.44 -27.35
C GLN A 142 -53.75 19.97 -28.74
N LEU A 143 -52.79 20.07 -29.67
CA LEU A 143 -53.04 20.50 -31.05
C LEU A 143 -53.85 19.44 -31.83
N ALA A 144 -53.56 18.16 -31.64
CA ALA A 144 -54.30 17.05 -32.25
C ALA A 144 -55.76 17.02 -31.73
N GLN A 145 -55.94 17.26 -30.44
CA GLN A 145 -57.25 17.33 -29.79
C GLN A 145 -58.06 18.54 -30.26
N LYS A 146 -57.45 19.72 -30.38
CA LYS A 146 -58.09 20.93 -30.95
C LYS A 146 -58.48 20.78 -32.42
N ARG A 147 -57.76 19.97 -33.20
CA ARG A 147 -58.10 19.65 -34.60
C ARG A 147 -59.09 18.51 -34.76
N GLY A 148 -59.59 17.91 -33.67
CA GLY A 148 -60.54 16.79 -33.71
C GLY A 148 -59.93 15.47 -34.22
N LEU A 149 -58.60 15.34 -34.23
CA LEU A 149 -57.88 14.18 -34.76
C LEU A 149 -57.59 13.10 -33.70
N SER A 150 -58.04 13.28 -32.45
CA SER A 150 -57.79 12.37 -31.32
C SER A 150 -58.27 10.92 -31.53
N GLY A 151 -59.07 10.65 -32.56
CA GLY A 151 -59.55 9.30 -32.89
C GLY A 151 -58.68 8.49 -33.86
N VAL A 152 -57.62 9.05 -34.46
CA VAL A 152 -56.89 8.38 -35.55
C VAL A 152 -55.69 7.55 -35.08
N PHE A 153 -55.12 7.83 -33.90
CA PHE A 153 -53.99 7.06 -33.33
C PHE A 153 -54.44 6.08 -32.24
N GLY A 154 -55.43 5.23 -32.54
CA GLY A 154 -55.67 4.02 -31.77
C GLY A 154 -54.52 3.04 -31.97
N PHE A 155 -53.46 3.16 -31.19
CA PHE A 155 -52.39 2.15 -31.14
C PHE A 155 -53.00 0.84 -30.65
N ARG A 156 -53.20 -0.05 -31.62
CA ARG A 156 -53.69 -1.41 -31.47
C ARG A 156 -52.69 -2.19 -30.62
N HIS A 157 -52.93 -2.30 -29.32
CA HIS A 157 -52.35 -3.38 -28.52
C HIS A 157 -52.98 -4.69 -29.02
N ALA A 158 -52.25 -5.42 -29.86
CA ALA A 158 -52.60 -6.77 -30.27
C ALA A 158 -51.40 -7.69 -30.10
N HIS A 159 -51.53 -8.55 -29.08
CA HIS A 159 -51.09 -9.95 -29.00
C HIS A 159 -49.62 -10.33 -29.22
N GLY A 160 -49.06 -10.97 -28.20
CA GLY A 160 -47.82 -11.74 -28.27
C GLY A 160 -47.47 -12.44 -26.96
N GLU A 161 -48.42 -13.13 -26.32
CA GLU A 161 -48.08 -14.22 -25.39
C GLU A 161 -47.78 -15.50 -26.20
N GLU A 162 -46.90 -16.33 -25.62
CA GLU A 162 -46.49 -17.68 -26.01
C GLU A 162 -45.36 -17.87 -27.04
N SER A 163 -44.13 -17.93 -26.51
CA SER A 163 -43.19 -18.99 -26.89
C SER A 163 -42.17 -19.26 -25.78
N LYS A 164 -42.53 -20.26 -24.96
CA LYS A 164 -41.65 -21.27 -24.33
C LYS A 164 -40.73 -20.88 -23.17
N SER A 165 -41.22 -21.21 -21.98
CA SER A 165 -40.41 -21.94 -20.98
C SER A 165 -39.92 -23.28 -21.55
N ALA A 166 -38.76 -23.74 -21.07
CA ALA A 166 -38.17 -25.07 -21.21
C ALA A 166 -37.45 -25.42 -22.54
N ALA A 167 -36.14 -25.18 -22.58
CA ALA A 167 -35.11 -26.23 -22.75
C ALA A 167 -33.73 -25.58 -22.92
N THR A 168 -32.85 -25.73 -21.92
CA THR A 168 -31.53 -26.38 -22.04
C THR A 168 -30.84 -26.35 -20.69
N ASN A 169 -30.61 -27.56 -20.17
CA ASN A 169 -29.47 -27.89 -19.31
C ASN A 169 -28.14 -27.51 -20.01
#